data_AF-A0A0J9TIE5-F1
#
_entry.id   AF-A0A0J9TIE5-F1
#
_cell.length_a   1.000
_cell.length_b   1.000
_cell.length_c   1.000
_cell.angle_alpha   90.00
_cell.angle_beta   90.00
_cell.angle_gamma   90.00
#
_symmetry.space_group_name_H-M   'P 1'
#
loop_
_entity.id
_entity.type
_entity.pdbx_description
1 polymer ?
#
loop_
_entity_poly.entity_id
_entity_poly.type
_entity_poly.pdbx_seq_one_letter_code
_entity_poly.pdbx_strand_id
1 'polypeptide(L)'
;MHVSIYYKKYYLKYLFENKITMSNYNFVILSITILSSCFVTLSISIIFYLKLCIFKHITNVLYNVDNIHNTYKKILEEWKPRSDYQISEKCNVVKEERIREHNDTFTNIHCSQAEHYLSYFHASSEHEDICNAFKYFMYWLYYDVLKQKLDNHKILKIYKDVLTGYIEGSNKDYFSKYLSSFSEKTIEKFIKLTEMYDYFYKFKEDNITHVDVKCNNATKCVDLYKKNIKVCEEGNDYDFCYELDNLKESYDKYMITKKICPDLPKTLESYKLYNPAVLIITPLSILLVVSLSLFFLYKVDFIPFKIYEHYTNIYSVYFQTKISIKLIP
;
A
#
# COMPACT_ATOMS: atom_id res chain seq x y z
N MET A 1 50.67 -22.98 -14.58
CA MET A 1 51.59 -22.67 -13.45
C MET A 1 52.67 -21.62 -13.78
N HIS A 2 53.11 -21.47 -15.03
CA HIS A 2 54.11 -20.45 -15.42
C HIS A 2 53.58 -19.01 -15.62
N VAL A 3 52.28 -18.82 -15.85
CA VAL A 3 51.68 -17.48 -16.07
C VAL A 3 51.57 -16.66 -14.77
N SER A 4 51.42 -17.32 -13.62
CA SER A 4 51.28 -16.68 -12.29
C SER A 4 52.59 -16.02 -11.80
N ILE A 5 53.74 -16.60 -12.13
CA ILE A 5 55.06 -16.07 -11.73
C ILE A 5 55.40 -14.79 -12.50
N TYR A 6 54.97 -14.70 -13.77
CA TYR A 6 55.24 -13.54 -14.63
C TYR A 6 54.45 -12.30 -14.18
N TYR A 7 53.15 -12.46 -13.85
CA TYR A 7 52.33 -11.40 -13.27
C TYR A 7 52.83 -10.93 -11.90
N LYS A 8 53.28 -11.86 -11.06
CA LYS A 8 53.84 -11.54 -9.73
C LYS A 8 55.11 -10.69 -9.82
N LYS A 9 55.98 -10.96 -10.80
CA LYS A 9 57.21 -10.18 -11.02
C LYS A 9 56.93 -8.80 -11.61
N TYR A 10 55.95 -8.69 -12.52
CA TYR A 10 55.52 -7.41 -13.11
C TYR A 10 54.84 -6.50 -12.07
N TYR A 11 53.99 -7.08 -11.21
CA TYR A 11 53.31 -6.35 -10.15
C TYR A 11 54.28 -5.86 -9.07
N LEU A 12 55.28 -6.68 -8.70
CA LEU A 12 56.36 -6.29 -7.78
C LEU A 12 57.23 -5.17 -8.36
N LYS A 13 57.49 -5.15 -9.67
CA LYS A 13 58.22 -4.06 -10.34
C LYS A 13 57.40 -2.77 -10.39
N TYR A 14 56.10 -2.86 -10.72
CA TYR A 14 55.17 -1.73 -10.69
C TYR A 14 55.04 -1.11 -9.29
N LEU A 15 55.04 -1.93 -8.24
CA LEU A 15 55.01 -1.46 -6.84
C LEU A 15 56.34 -0.81 -6.40
N PHE A 16 57.48 -1.30 -6.91
CA PHE A 16 58.80 -0.72 -6.63
C PHE A 16 59.01 0.63 -7.31
N GLU A 17 58.50 0.79 -8.54
CA GLU A 17 58.64 2.02 -9.33
C GLU A 17 57.67 3.13 -8.88
N ASN A 18 56.50 2.80 -8.31
CA ASN A 18 55.45 3.78 -7.99
C ASN A 18 55.43 4.32 -6.55
N LYS A 19 56.46 4.10 -5.73
CA LYS A 19 56.66 4.75 -4.40
C LYS A 19 55.34 5.03 -3.67
N ILE A 20 54.61 3.98 -3.25
CA ILE A 20 53.40 4.17 -2.43
C ILE A 20 53.83 4.76 -1.09
N THR A 21 53.70 6.08 -0.97
CA THR A 21 53.99 6.85 0.25
C THR A 21 52.80 6.78 1.20
N MET A 22 53.01 7.03 2.50
CA MET A 22 51.98 7.11 3.55
C MET A 22 50.73 7.94 3.16
N SER A 23 50.89 8.91 2.25
CA SER A 23 49.79 9.70 1.65
C SER A 23 48.79 8.84 0.87
N ASN A 24 49.27 7.86 0.10
CA ASN A 24 48.40 6.94 -0.65
C ASN A 24 47.63 5.99 0.29
N TYR A 25 48.17 5.68 1.47
CA TYR A 25 47.52 4.80 2.44
C TYR A 25 46.36 5.50 3.17
N ASN A 26 46.58 6.73 3.63
CA ASN A 26 45.49 7.55 4.18
C ASN A 26 44.41 7.84 3.16
N PHE A 27 44.77 8.02 1.88
CA PHE A 27 43.80 8.15 0.79
C PHE A 27 42.97 6.88 0.58
N VAL A 28 43.60 5.69 0.68
CA VAL A 28 42.90 4.39 0.59
C VAL A 28 41.95 4.18 1.79
N ILE A 29 42.38 4.48 3.02
CA ILE A 29 41.50 4.39 4.20
C ILE A 29 40.35 5.40 4.12
N LEU A 30 40.63 6.63 3.67
CA LEU A 30 39.61 7.67 3.50
C LEU A 30 38.60 7.27 2.41
N SER A 31 39.05 6.72 1.29
CA SER A 31 38.15 6.26 0.23
C SER A 31 37.34 5.04 0.66
N ILE A 32 37.91 4.11 1.44
CA ILE A 32 37.20 2.97 2.03
C ILE A 32 36.12 3.43 3.02
N THR A 33 36.46 4.36 3.94
CA THR A 33 35.51 4.90 4.92
C THR A 33 34.37 5.67 4.24
N ILE A 34 34.66 6.47 3.21
CA ILE A 34 33.65 7.12 2.38
C ILE A 34 32.75 6.08 1.68
N LEU A 35 33.32 5.04 1.06
CA LEU A 35 32.53 3.96 0.44
C LEU A 35 31.63 3.24 1.46
N SER A 36 32.12 2.96 2.66
CA SER A 36 31.35 2.32 3.73
C SER A 36 30.16 3.19 4.17
N SER A 37 30.37 4.50 4.34
CA SER A 37 29.31 5.45 4.70
C SER A 37 28.27 5.63 3.59
N CYS A 38 28.71 5.63 2.33
CA CYS A 38 27.85 5.69 1.15
C CYS A 38 26.99 4.42 1.03
N PHE A 39 27.51 3.26 1.40
CA PHE A 39 26.75 2.01 1.40
C PHE A 39 25.70 1.95 2.53
N VAL A 40 26.04 2.43 3.74
CA VAL A 40 25.07 2.51 4.85
C VAL A 40 23.91 3.43 4.49
N THR A 41 24.19 4.57 3.85
CA THR A 41 23.12 5.49 3.38
C THR A 41 22.29 4.89 2.24
N LEU A 42 22.91 4.17 1.31
CA LEU A 42 22.20 3.46 0.23
C LEU A 42 21.29 2.35 0.77
N SER A 43 21.76 1.58 1.75
CA SER A 43 20.98 0.50 2.37
C SER A 43 19.80 1.02 3.20
N ILE A 44 19.99 2.11 3.95
CA ILE A 44 18.87 2.81 4.63
C ILE A 44 17.83 3.31 3.61
N SER A 45 18.30 3.87 2.48
CA SER A 45 17.41 4.36 1.42
C SER A 45 16.62 3.23 0.75
N ILE A 46 17.26 2.09 0.48
CA ILE A 46 16.61 0.89 -0.07
C ILE A 46 15.56 0.35 0.92
N ILE A 47 15.81 0.40 2.23
CA ILE A 47 14.83 -0.02 3.25
C ILE A 47 13.66 0.94 3.32
N PHE A 48 13.92 2.25 3.26
CA PHE A 48 12.85 3.24 3.21
C PHE A 48 11.98 3.02 1.98
N TYR A 49 12.61 2.74 0.83
CA TYR A 49 11.92 2.42 -0.41
C TYR A 49 11.15 1.09 -0.31
N LEU A 50 11.73 0.02 0.26
CA LEU A 50 11.06 -1.26 0.48
C LEU A 50 9.89 -1.13 1.46
N LYS A 51 10.03 -0.36 2.54
CA LYS A 51 8.94 -0.03 3.46
C LYS A 51 7.84 0.75 2.76
N LEU A 52 8.18 1.76 1.96
CA LEU A 52 7.21 2.51 1.16
C LEU A 52 6.53 1.63 0.11
N CYS A 53 7.26 0.73 -0.53
CA CYS A 53 6.75 -0.16 -1.56
C CYS A 53 5.84 -1.23 -0.96
N ILE A 54 6.23 -1.83 0.17
CA ILE A 54 5.40 -2.76 0.95
C ILE A 54 4.18 -2.03 1.52
N PHE A 55 4.33 -0.83 2.07
CA PHE A 55 3.21 0.00 2.51
C PHE A 55 2.26 0.28 1.35
N LYS A 56 2.77 0.69 0.17
CA LYS A 56 1.99 0.90 -1.04
C LYS A 56 1.29 -0.37 -1.55
N HIS A 57 1.93 -1.53 -1.39
CA HIS A 57 1.37 -2.82 -1.80
C HIS A 57 0.31 -3.34 -0.80
N ILE A 58 0.43 -2.97 0.48
CA ILE A 58 -0.54 -3.22 1.56
C ILE A 58 -1.72 -2.22 1.46
N THR A 59 -1.51 -1.00 0.98
CA THR A 59 -2.58 0.01 0.82
C THR A 59 -3.58 -0.30 -0.29
N ASN A 60 -3.45 -1.42 -1.01
CA ASN A 60 -4.50 -1.92 -1.90
C ASN A 60 -5.60 -2.62 -1.08
N VAL A 61 -6.14 -1.89 -0.11
CA VAL A 61 -7.14 -2.37 0.86
C VAL A 61 -8.42 -2.64 0.08
N LEU A 62 -8.99 -3.83 0.27
CA LEU A 62 -10.30 -4.20 -0.27
C LEU A 62 -11.38 -3.13 0.04
N TYR A 63 -11.16 -2.34 1.08
CA TYR A 63 -12.12 -1.46 1.71
C TYR A 63 -11.78 0.05 1.70
N ASN A 64 -10.81 0.55 0.92
CA ASN A 64 -10.51 2.01 0.87
C ASN A 64 -11.75 2.85 0.47
N VAL A 65 -12.57 3.27 1.43
CA VAL A 65 -13.85 3.96 1.23
C VAL A 65 -13.63 5.46 1.11
N ASP A 66 -12.59 5.99 1.74
CA ASP A 66 -12.34 7.42 1.81
C ASP A 66 -12.10 8.06 0.42
N ASN A 67 -11.39 7.34 -0.46
CA ASN A 67 -11.08 7.80 -1.82
C ASN A 67 -12.23 7.57 -2.82
N ILE A 68 -13.18 6.68 -2.49
CA ILE A 68 -14.23 6.22 -3.39
C ILE A 68 -15.28 7.32 -3.63
N HIS A 69 -15.60 8.13 -2.61
CA HIS A 69 -16.81 8.95 -2.68
C HIS A 69 -16.68 10.20 -3.57
N ASN A 70 -15.52 10.86 -3.64
CA ASN A 70 -15.43 12.16 -4.33
C ASN A 70 -15.23 12.08 -5.84
N THR A 71 -14.50 11.07 -6.32
CA THR A 71 -14.14 10.94 -7.73
C THR A 71 -15.22 10.19 -8.50
N TYR A 72 -15.62 9.02 -7.99
CA TYR A 72 -16.51 8.11 -8.70
C TYR A 72 -17.97 8.57 -8.67
N LYS A 73 -18.39 9.25 -7.60
CA LYS A 73 -19.72 9.86 -7.52
C LYS A 73 -19.99 10.86 -8.63
N LYS A 74 -19.02 11.71 -8.96
CA LYS A 74 -19.18 12.72 -10.00
C LYS A 74 -19.47 12.10 -11.37
N ILE A 75 -18.79 11.00 -11.70
CA ILE A 75 -19.02 10.25 -12.94
C ILE A 75 -20.48 9.82 -13.05
N LEU A 76 -21.06 9.34 -11.94
CA LEU A 76 -22.45 8.93 -11.92
C LEU A 76 -23.42 10.13 -11.98
N GLU A 77 -23.10 11.23 -11.29
CA GLU A 77 -23.92 12.46 -11.27
C GLU A 77 -23.91 13.23 -12.60
N GLU A 78 -22.90 13.02 -13.45
CA GLU A 78 -22.86 13.56 -14.81
C GLU A 78 -23.93 12.98 -15.73
N TRP A 79 -24.45 11.80 -15.38
CA TRP A 79 -25.56 11.20 -16.10
C TRP A 79 -26.81 12.07 -16.01
N LYS A 80 -27.41 12.36 -17.16
CA LYS A 80 -28.67 13.09 -17.27
C LYS A 80 -29.69 12.28 -18.06
N PRO A 81 -30.93 12.16 -17.57
CA PRO A 81 -31.99 11.52 -18.35
C PRO A 81 -32.23 12.33 -19.63
N ARG A 82 -32.53 11.66 -20.75
CA ARG A 82 -32.97 12.39 -21.95
C ARG A 82 -34.25 13.16 -21.63
N SER A 83 -34.36 14.39 -22.16
CA SER A 83 -35.47 15.35 -21.94
C SER A 83 -36.86 14.85 -22.38
N ASP A 84 -36.93 13.68 -22.99
CA ASP A 84 -38.07 13.19 -23.72
C ASP A 84 -38.77 12.18 -22.80
N TYR A 85 -39.65 12.71 -21.94
CA TYR A 85 -40.25 12.09 -20.74
C TYR A 85 -41.09 10.80 -20.97
N GLN A 86 -40.93 10.07 -22.07
CA GLN A 86 -41.77 8.91 -22.40
C GLN A 86 -41.05 7.70 -22.98
N ILE A 87 -39.73 7.70 -23.12
CA ILE A 87 -39.03 6.46 -23.49
C ILE A 87 -38.44 5.88 -22.21
N SER A 88 -39.02 4.77 -21.75
CA SER A 88 -38.33 3.76 -20.94
C SER A 88 -36.89 3.67 -21.48
N GLU A 89 -35.92 4.30 -20.83
CA GLU A 89 -34.54 4.31 -21.29
C GLU A 89 -34.10 2.86 -21.38
N LYS A 90 -34.09 2.34 -22.60
CA LYS A 90 -33.91 0.92 -22.79
C LYS A 90 -32.47 0.63 -22.44
N CYS A 91 -32.28 -0.27 -21.49
CA CYS A 91 -30.95 -0.75 -21.18
C CYS A 91 -30.44 -1.54 -22.37
N ASN A 92 -29.47 -0.97 -23.10
CA ASN A 92 -29.07 -1.52 -24.39
C ASN A 92 -27.87 -2.45 -24.24
N VAL A 93 -26.99 -2.14 -23.30
CA VAL A 93 -25.71 -2.84 -23.14
C VAL A 93 -25.75 -3.91 -22.05
N VAL A 94 -26.61 -3.76 -21.05
CA VAL A 94 -26.74 -4.81 -20.02
C VAL A 94 -27.75 -5.83 -20.52
N LYS A 95 -27.37 -7.11 -20.63
CA LYS A 95 -28.27 -8.16 -21.11
C LYS A 95 -29.56 -8.22 -20.29
N GLU A 96 -30.66 -7.85 -20.94
CA GLU A 96 -31.97 -7.64 -20.34
C GLU A 96 -32.47 -8.88 -19.57
N GLU A 97 -32.17 -10.09 -20.06
CA GLU A 97 -32.56 -11.36 -19.42
C GLU A 97 -32.07 -11.49 -17.98
N ARG A 98 -30.84 -11.07 -17.68
CA ARG A 98 -30.25 -11.17 -16.34
C ARG A 98 -30.83 -10.16 -15.36
N ILE A 99 -31.30 -9.02 -15.86
CA ILE A 99 -31.82 -7.92 -15.05
C ILE A 99 -33.31 -8.05 -14.83
N ARG A 100 -34.03 -8.68 -15.77
CA ARG A 100 -35.49 -8.86 -15.69
C ARG A 100 -35.96 -9.47 -14.38
N GLU A 101 -35.15 -10.34 -13.77
CA GLU A 101 -35.42 -10.93 -12.45
C GLU A 101 -35.46 -9.91 -11.31
N HIS A 102 -34.86 -8.73 -11.50
CA HIS A 102 -34.68 -7.68 -10.51
C HIS A 102 -35.44 -6.39 -10.84
N ASN A 103 -36.35 -6.40 -11.83
CA ASN A 103 -37.04 -5.20 -12.32
C ASN A 103 -37.88 -4.47 -11.25
N ASP A 104 -38.24 -5.14 -10.17
CA ASP A 104 -38.95 -4.56 -9.02
C ASP A 104 -38.07 -3.61 -8.18
N THR A 105 -36.75 -3.75 -8.30
CA THR A 105 -35.76 -2.99 -7.51
C THR A 105 -34.75 -2.25 -8.38
N PHE A 106 -34.27 -2.90 -9.45
CA PHE A 106 -33.34 -2.36 -10.43
C PHE A 106 -34.07 -2.03 -11.73
N THR A 107 -34.49 -0.77 -11.87
CA THR A 107 -35.28 -0.29 -13.02
C THR A 107 -34.41 0.00 -14.25
N ASN A 108 -35.07 0.23 -15.39
CA ASN A 108 -34.40 0.67 -16.63
C ASN A 108 -33.56 1.95 -16.46
N ILE A 109 -34.04 2.91 -15.65
CA ILE A 109 -33.28 4.12 -15.33
C ILE A 109 -31.98 3.78 -14.60
N HIS A 110 -32.04 2.90 -13.59
CA HIS A 110 -30.85 2.43 -12.88
C HIS A 110 -29.90 1.69 -13.83
N CYS A 111 -30.44 0.95 -14.78
CA CYS A 111 -29.66 0.27 -15.80
C CYS A 111 -28.89 1.24 -16.70
N SER A 112 -29.53 2.31 -17.17
CA SER A 112 -28.87 3.34 -17.97
C SER A 112 -27.81 4.11 -17.18
N GLN A 113 -28.04 4.37 -15.89
CA GLN A 113 -27.04 4.93 -14.99
C GLN A 113 -25.83 4.01 -14.84
N ALA A 114 -26.07 2.72 -14.63
CA ALA A 114 -25.01 1.72 -14.55
C ALA A 114 -24.21 1.62 -15.85
N GLU A 115 -24.88 1.58 -17.01
CA GLU A 115 -24.25 1.56 -18.32
C GLU A 115 -23.34 2.78 -18.52
N HIS A 116 -23.86 3.98 -18.22
CA HIS A 116 -23.09 5.22 -18.30
C HIS A 116 -21.84 5.17 -17.41
N TYR A 117 -22.01 4.85 -16.14
CA TYR A 117 -20.93 4.81 -15.16
C TYR A 117 -19.84 3.79 -15.54
N LEU A 118 -20.24 2.56 -15.89
CA LEU A 118 -19.31 1.50 -16.26
C LEU A 118 -18.65 1.74 -17.64
N SER A 119 -19.27 2.55 -18.50
CA SER A 119 -18.70 2.91 -19.81
C SER A 119 -17.43 3.73 -19.69
N TYR A 120 -17.30 4.53 -18.62
CA TYR A 120 -16.17 5.41 -18.34
C TYR A 120 -14.82 4.67 -18.20
N PHE A 121 -14.86 3.41 -17.78
CA PHE A 121 -13.66 2.61 -17.51
C PHE A 121 -13.31 1.71 -18.70
N HIS A 122 -12.02 1.61 -19.02
CA HIS A 122 -11.49 0.91 -20.20
C HIS A 122 -10.33 -0.03 -19.83
N ALA A 123 -9.90 -0.90 -20.76
CA ALA A 123 -8.82 -1.87 -20.52
C ALA A 123 -7.47 -1.22 -20.17
N SER A 124 -7.25 0.02 -20.60
CA SER A 124 -6.06 0.82 -20.29
C SER A 124 -6.17 1.57 -18.96
N SER A 125 -7.33 1.57 -18.30
CA SER A 125 -7.49 2.18 -16.97
C SER A 125 -6.61 1.47 -15.95
N GLU A 126 -6.12 2.21 -14.96
CA GLU A 126 -5.30 1.63 -13.91
C GLU A 126 -6.10 0.58 -13.12
N HIS A 127 -5.42 -0.49 -12.67
CA HIS A 127 -6.07 -1.56 -11.93
C HIS A 127 -6.79 -1.03 -10.68
N GLU A 128 -6.16 -0.09 -9.97
CA GLU A 128 -6.72 0.55 -8.78
C GLU A 128 -8.00 1.34 -9.10
N ASP A 129 -8.03 2.05 -10.23
CA ASP A 129 -9.21 2.80 -10.66
C ASP A 129 -10.40 1.89 -10.90
N ILE A 130 -10.20 0.75 -11.56
CA ILE A 130 -11.27 -0.21 -11.84
C ILE A 130 -11.76 -0.84 -10.53
N CYS A 131 -10.85 -1.21 -9.62
CA CYS A 131 -11.22 -1.72 -8.29
C CYS A 131 -12.10 -0.72 -7.53
N ASN A 132 -11.68 0.53 -7.45
CA ASN A 132 -12.43 1.58 -6.76
C ASN A 132 -13.75 1.88 -7.45
N ALA A 133 -13.80 1.80 -8.79
CA ALA A 133 -15.02 1.96 -9.55
C ALA A 133 -16.08 0.90 -9.19
N PHE A 134 -15.67 -0.36 -9.07
CA PHE A 134 -16.56 -1.48 -8.71
C PHE A 134 -17.04 -1.39 -7.27
N LYS A 135 -16.17 -0.94 -6.34
CA LYS A 135 -16.56 -0.66 -4.96
C LYS A 135 -17.57 0.49 -4.88
N TYR A 136 -17.34 1.60 -5.60
CA TYR A 136 -18.32 2.68 -5.69
C TYR A 136 -19.65 2.20 -6.29
N PHE A 137 -19.59 1.35 -7.32
CA PHE A 137 -20.79 0.77 -7.92
C PHE A 137 -21.63 -0.02 -6.91
N MET A 138 -20.98 -0.83 -6.06
CA MET A 138 -21.64 -1.52 -4.95
C MET A 138 -22.27 -0.53 -3.95
N TYR A 139 -21.54 0.54 -3.60
CA TYR A 139 -22.03 1.59 -2.72
C TYR A 139 -23.30 2.23 -3.29
N TRP A 140 -23.25 2.70 -4.54
CA TRP A 140 -24.39 3.32 -5.22
C TRP A 140 -25.59 2.37 -5.31
N LEU A 141 -25.35 1.11 -5.71
CA LEU A 141 -26.40 0.10 -5.78
C LEU A 141 -27.08 -0.06 -4.42
N TYR A 142 -26.31 -0.20 -3.35
CA TYR A 142 -26.86 -0.42 -2.01
C TYR A 142 -27.64 0.78 -1.46
N TYR A 143 -27.04 1.98 -1.51
CA TYR A 143 -27.63 3.18 -0.90
C TYR A 143 -28.69 3.84 -1.78
N ASP A 144 -28.40 4.01 -3.07
CA ASP A 144 -29.22 4.84 -3.95
C ASP A 144 -30.28 4.03 -4.69
N VAL A 145 -29.96 2.81 -5.12
CA VAL A 145 -30.92 1.97 -5.84
C VAL A 145 -31.76 1.14 -4.87
N LEU A 146 -31.11 0.36 -4.00
CA LEU A 146 -31.78 -0.61 -3.12
C LEU A 146 -32.28 0.00 -1.80
N LYS A 147 -31.93 1.26 -1.53
CA LYS A 147 -32.34 2.02 -0.33
C LYS A 147 -32.12 1.26 0.98
N GLN A 148 -31.08 0.42 1.04
CA GLN A 148 -30.73 -0.37 2.24
C GLN A 148 -31.83 -1.34 2.71
N LYS A 149 -32.68 -1.85 1.80
CA LYS A 149 -33.86 -2.68 2.16
C LYS A 149 -33.71 -4.19 1.95
N LEU A 150 -32.60 -4.64 1.37
CA LEU A 150 -32.39 -6.05 1.00
C LEU A 150 -31.29 -6.70 1.84
N ASP A 151 -31.36 -8.03 1.95
CA ASP A 151 -30.30 -8.82 2.57
C ASP A 151 -29.05 -8.91 1.67
N ASN A 152 -27.90 -9.22 2.29
CA ASN A 152 -26.59 -9.25 1.63
C ASN A 152 -26.54 -10.21 0.43
N HIS A 153 -27.24 -11.35 0.50
CA HIS A 153 -27.26 -12.33 -0.59
C HIS A 153 -27.97 -11.74 -1.82
N LYS A 154 -29.15 -11.11 -1.63
CA LYS A 154 -29.87 -10.45 -2.72
C LYS A 154 -29.08 -9.27 -3.32
N ILE A 155 -28.48 -8.43 -2.48
CA ILE A 155 -27.63 -7.32 -2.93
C ILE A 155 -26.49 -7.86 -3.80
N LEU A 156 -25.80 -8.91 -3.33
CA LEU A 156 -24.70 -9.53 -4.07
C LEU A 156 -25.16 -10.11 -5.41
N LYS A 157 -26.33 -10.76 -5.43
CA LYS A 157 -26.91 -11.32 -6.65
C LYS A 157 -27.16 -10.22 -7.68
N ILE A 158 -27.86 -9.14 -7.30
CA ILE A 158 -28.13 -8.01 -8.20
C ILE A 158 -26.83 -7.40 -8.72
N TYR A 159 -25.86 -7.15 -7.83
CA TYR A 159 -24.56 -6.62 -8.21
C TYR A 159 -23.85 -7.48 -9.27
N LYS A 160 -23.80 -8.79 -9.05
CA LYS A 160 -23.19 -9.74 -9.99
C LYS A 160 -23.94 -9.79 -11.31
N ASP A 161 -25.28 -9.90 -11.27
CA ASP A 161 -26.09 -10.02 -12.48
C ASP A 161 -26.00 -8.78 -13.37
N VAL A 162 -26.02 -7.57 -12.77
CA VAL A 162 -25.86 -6.31 -13.51
C VAL A 162 -24.46 -6.21 -14.13
N LEU A 163 -23.40 -6.49 -13.38
CA LEU A 163 -22.04 -6.44 -13.92
C LEU A 163 -21.80 -7.50 -14.99
N THR A 164 -22.25 -8.74 -14.78
CA THR A 164 -22.16 -9.80 -15.78
C THR A 164 -22.94 -9.43 -17.04
N GLY A 165 -24.17 -8.93 -16.90
CA GLY A 165 -24.96 -8.47 -18.03
C GLY A 165 -24.26 -7.36 -18.82
N TYR A 166 -23.58 -6.45 -18.13
CA TYR A 166 -22.85 -5.35 -18.75
C TYR A 166 -21.60 -5.85 -19.48
N ILE A 167 -20.80 -6.72 -18.84
CA ILE A 167 -19.59 -7.31 -19.43
C ILE A 167 -19.95 -8.06 -20.71
N GLU A 168 -20.96 -8.91 -20.64
CA GLU A 168 -21.38 -9.74 -21.77
C GLU A 168 -21.98 -8.93 -22.92
N GLY A 169 -22.70 -7.83 -22.65
CA GLY A 169 -23.29 -7.00 -23.71
C GLY A 169 -22.39 -5.87 -24.21
N SER A 170 -21.32 -5.51 -23.48
CA SER A 170 -20.31 -4.52 -23.91
C SER A 170 -19.03 -5.15 -24.49
N ASN A 171 -18.90 -6.48 -24.48
CA ASN A 171 -17.67 -7.21 -24.82
C ASN A 171 -16.44 -6.74 -24.00
N LYS A 172 -16.64 -6.35 -22.74
CA LYS A 172 -15.58 -5.89 -21.82
C LYS A 172 -15.06 -7.03 -20.95
N ASP A 173 -14.60 -8.11 -21.56
CA ASP A 173 -14.16 -9.34 -20.85
C ASP A 173 -13.08 -9.10 -19.79
N TYR A 174 -12.26 -8.07 -19.94
CA TYR A 174 -11.22 -7.71 -18.97
C TYR A 174 -11.78 -7.28 -17.59
N PHE A 175 -13.07 -6.94 -17.50
CA PHE A 175 -13.74 -6.68 -16.22
C PHE A 175 -14.11 -7.95 -15.46
N SER A 176 -14.11 -9.12 -16.10
CA SER A 176 -14.50 -10.39 -15.47
C SER A 176 -13.69 -10.72 -14.21
N LYS A 177 -12.40 -10.34 -14.17
CA LYS A 177 -11.53 -10.53 -13.00
C LYS A 177 -11.99 -9.77 -11.74
N TYR A 178 -12.86 -8.77 -11.87
CA TYR A 178 -13.40 -7.97 -10.77
C TYR A 178 -14.80 -8.42 -10.31
N LEU A 179 -15.43 -9.39 -10.98
CA LEU A 179 -16.74 -9.93 -10.57
C LEU A 179 -16.68 -10.64 -9.21
N SER A 180 -15.52 -11.19 -8.86
CA SER A 180 -15.27 -11.90 -7.60
C SER A 180 -14.78 -10.99 -6.47
N SER A 181 -14.70 -9.66 -6.68
CA SER A 181 -14.27 -8.71 -5.65
C SER A 181 -15.16 -8.73 -4.40
N PHE A 182 -16.40 -9.20 -4.52
CA PHE A 182 -17.34 -9.31 -3.42
C PHE A 182 -17.88 -10.73 -3.22
N SER A 183 -17.94 -11.11 -1.95
CA SER A 183 -18.63 -12.27 -1.38
C SER A 183 -19.66 -11.76 -0.38
N GLU A 184 -20.57 -12.61 0.10
CA GLU A 184 -21.56 -12.19 1.11
C GLU A 184 -20.90 -11.61 2.37
N LYS A 185 -19.82 -12.26 2.83
CA LYS A 185 -19.06 -11.82 4.01
C LYS A 185 -18.36 -10.48 3.76
N THR A 186 -17.82 -10.25 2.57
CA THR A 186 -17.11 -8.99 2.28
C THR A 186 -18.09 -7.84 1.99
N ILE A 187 -19.28 -8.11 1.45
CA ILE A 187 -20.34 -7.10 1.28
C ILE A 187 -20.85 -6.61 2.62
N GLU A 188 -21.12 -7.51 3.57
CA GLU A 188 -21.57 -7.11 4.89
C GLU A 188 -20.60 -6.11 5.53
N LYS A 189 -19.29 -6.41 5.42
CA LYS A 189 -18.22 -5.56 5.95
C LYS A 189 -18.09 -4.25 5.19
N PHE A 190 -18.18 -4.29 3.86
CA PHE A 190 -18.18 -3.11 3.01
C PHE A 190 -19.35 -2.17 3.35
N ILE A 191 -20.55 -2.72 3.55
CA ILE A 191 -21.74 -1.97 3.96
C ILE A 191 -21.51 -1.31 5.33
N LYS A 192 -21.03 -2.07 6.32
CA LYS A 192 -20.72 -1.52 7.65
C LYS A 192 -19.74 -0.34 7.58
N LEU A 193 -18.67 -0.49 6.81
CA LEU A 193 -17.68 0.57 6.60
C LEU A 193 -18.29 1.79 5.93
N THR A 194 -18.98 1.60 4.81
CA THR A 194 -19.59 2.70 4.07
C THR A 194 -20.62 3.46 4.91
N GLU A 195 -21.37 2.78 5.77
CA GLU A 195 -22.31 3.41 6.70
C GLU A 195 -21.57 4.30 7.72
N MET A 196 -20.46 3.80 8.29
CA MET A 196 -19.63 4.58 9.20
C MET A 196 -19.03 5.82 8.52
N TYR A 197 -18.50 5.67 7.30
CA TYR A 197 -17.95 6.79 6.53
C TYR A 197 -19.02 7.82 6.14
N ASP A 198 -20.23 7.40 5.78
CA ASP A 198 -21.34 8.31 5.48
C ASP A 198 -21.68 9.19 6.71
N TYR A 199 -21.81 8.60 7.90
CA TYR A 199 -22.00 9.37 9.13
C TYR A 199 -20.81 10.26 9.45
N PHE A 200 -19.59 9.78 9.23
CA PHE A 200 -18.37 10.56 9.45
C PHE A 200 -18.29 11.79 8.52
N TYR A 201 -18.65 11.65 7.25
CA TYR A 201 -18.68 12.76 6.32
C TYR A 201 -19.76 13.77 6.65
N LYS A 202 -20.97 13.31 6.98
CA LYS A 202 -22.06 14.19 7.45
C LYS A 202 -21.70 14.88 8.76
N PHE A 203 -20.86 14.29 9.59
CA PHE A 203 -20.31 14.97 10.76
C PHE A 203 -19.34 16.09 10.36
N LYS A 204 -18.50 15.86 9.36
CA LYS A 204 -17.49 16.81 8.88
C LYS A 204 -18.03 17.88 7.92
N GLU A 205 -19.22 17.70 7.39
CA GLU A 205 -19.80 18.54 6.34
C GLU A 205 -19.95 20.00 6.78
N ASP A 206 -19.34 20.93 6.04
CA ASP A 206 -19.30 22.34 6.43
C ASP A 206 -20.66 23.03 6.30
N ASN A 207 -21.50 22.58 5.36
CA ASN A 207 -22.86 23.06 5.14
C ASN A 207 -23.84 22.70 6.28
N ILE A 208 -23.55 21.68 7.09
CA ILE A 208 -24.33 21.37 8.30
C ILE A 208 -23.86 22.31 9.41
N THR A 209 -24.63 23.38 9.64
CA THR A 209 -24.28 24.44 10.62
C THR A 209 -24.78 24.13 12.03
N HIS A 210 -25.83 23.31 12.16
CA HIS A 210 -26.36 22.91 13.46
C HIS A 210 -25.44 21.90 14.14
N VAL A 211 -24.84 22.31 15.26
CA VAL A 211 -23.93 21.48 16.05
C VAL A 211 -24.59 20.18 16.50
N ASP A 212 -25.86 20.22 16.90
CA ASP A 212 -26.59 19.02 17.34
C ASP A 212 -26.71 17.97 16.23
N VAL A 213 -26.95 18.41 14.98
CA VAL A 213 -27.02 17.50 13.83
C VAL A 213 -25.65 16.88 13.56
N LYS A 214 -24.58 17.68 13.60
CA LYS A 214 -23.20 17.18 13.50
C LYS A 214 -22.88 16.17 14.59
N CYS A 215 -23.20 16.48 15.84
CA CYS A 215 -22.92 15.60 16.97
C CYS A 215 -23.76 14.33 16.95
N ASN A 216 -24.99 14.37 16.42
CA ASN A 216 -25.79 13.16 16.19
C ASN A 216 -25.15 12.23 15.15
N ASN A 217 -24.63 12.78 14.04
CA ASN A 217 -23.90 11.99 13.04
C ASN A 217 -22.60 11.42 13.62
N ALA A 218 -21.85 12.22 14.38
CA ALA A 218 -20.67 11.75 15.09
C ALA A 218 -21.00 10.63 16.06
N THR A 219 -22.07 10.75 16.83
CA THR A 219 -22.53 9.72 17.79
C THR A 219 -22.80 8.40 17.07
N LYS A 220 -23.55 8.44 15.96
CA LYS A 220 -23.82 7.25 15.14
C LYS A 220 -22.54 6.62 14.58
N CYS A 221 -21.61 7.44 14.09
CA CYS A 221 -20.30 6.97 13.65
C CYS A 221 -19.54 6.25 14.78
N VAL A 222 -19.46 6.85 15.97
CA VAL A 222 -18.77 6.28 17.14
C VAL A 222 -19.42 4.98 17.60
N ASP A 223 -20.75 4.93 17.63
CA ASP A 223 -21.49 3.74 18.07
C ASP A 223 -21.30 2.55 17.11
N LEU A 224 -21.33 2.82 15.80
CA LEU A 224 -21.02 1.80 14.79
C LEU A 224 -19.55 1.36 14.87
N TYR A 225 -18.62 2.30 15.07
CA TYR A 225 -17.21 1.99 15.25
C TYR A 225 -16.99 1.03 16.43
N LYS A 226 -17.56 1.33 17.61
CA LYS A 226 -17.46 0.49 18.81
C LYS A 226 -18.07 -0.90 18.64
N LYS A 227 -19.05 -1.07 17.76
CA LYS A 227 -19.61 -2.40 17.43
C LYS A 227 -18.66 -3.16 16.51
N ASN A 228 -18.10 -2.48 15.52
CA ASN A 228 -17.25 -3.09 14.50
C ASN A 228 -15.82 -3.37 14.98
N ILE A 229 -15.33 -2.65 15.98
CA ILE A 229 -14.01 -2.94 16.58
C ILE A 229 -13.97 -4.33 17.25
N LYS A 230 -15.09 -4.80 17.80
CA LYS A 230 -15.19 -6.16 18.38
C LYS A 230 -15.08 -7.25 17.31
N VAL A 231 -15.60 -6.99 16.11
CA VAL A 231 -15.44 -7.90 14.95
C VAL A 231 -13.98 -8.04 14.59
N CYS A 232 -13.21 -6.97 14.77
CA CYS A 232 -11.78 -7.03 14.64
C CYS A 232 -11.16 -7.89 15.74
N GLU A 233 -11.50 -7.69 17.02
CA GLU A 233 -11.00 -8.49 18.16
C GLU A 233 -11.23 -9.99 18.04
N GLU A 234 -12.32 -10.40 17.40
CA GLU A 234 -12.69 -11.80 17.22
C GLU A 234 -12.20 -12.42 15.89
N GLY A 235 -11.67 -11.61 14.98
CA GLY A 235 -11.45 -11.99 13.58
C GLY A 235 -10.05 -11.71 13.03
N ASN A 236 -9.76 -12.27 11.85
CA ASN A 236 -8.51 -12.12 11.10
C ASN A 236 -8.68 -11.28 9.81
N ASP A 237 -9.74 -10.48 9.67
CA ASP A 237 -9.93 -9.64 8.47
C ASP A 237 -9.12 -8.35 8.60
N TYR A 238 -7.83 -8.47 8.29
CA TYR A 238 -6.86 -7.39 8.37
C TYR A 238 -7.28 -6.17 7.53
N ASP A 239 -7.86 -6.37 6.35
CA ASP A 239 -8.23 -5.28 5.46
C ASP A 239 -9.39 -4.46 6.05
N PHE A 240 -10.40 -5.11 6.62
CA PHE A 240 -11.50 -4.44 7.30
C PHE A 240 -10.99 -3.62 8.49
N CYS A 241 -10.15 -4.22 9.33
CA CYS A 241 -9.64 -3.58 10.54
C CYS A 241 -8.66 -2.45 10.24
N TYR A 242 -7.84 -2.59 9.19
CA TYR A 242 -6.98 -1.53 8.71
C TYR A 242 -7.80 -0.30 8.27
N GLU A 243 -8.91 -0.51 7.56
CA GLU A 243 -9.77 0.61 7.17
C GLU A 243 -10.50 1.24 8.37
N LEU A 244 -10.88 0.45 9.39
CA LEU A 244 -11.37 1.01 10.65
C LEU A 244 -10.33 1.91 11.31
N ASP A 245 -9.06 1.50 11.35
CA ASP A 245 -7.99 2.34 11.91
C ASP A 245 -7.79 3.64 11.11
N ASN A 246 -7.92 3.60 9.77
CA ASN A 246 -7.90 4.82 8.93
C ASN A 246 -9.04 5.79 9.28
N LEU A 247 -10.28 5.27 9.44
CA LEU A 247 -11.42 6.08 9.86
C LEU A 247 -11.16 6.72 11.23
N LYS A 248 -10.59 5.96 12.17
CA LYS A 248 -10.21 6.46 13.48
C LYS A 248 -9.19 7.59 13.39
N GLU A 249 -8.13 7.45 12.61
CA GLU A 249 -7.13 8.51 12.44
C GLU A 249 -7.77 9.81 11.95
N SER A 250 -8.64 9.69 10.94
CA SER A 250 -9.40 10.80 10.39
C SER A 250 -10.36 11.44 11.42
N TYR A 251 -11.04 10.63 12.23
CA TYR A 251 -11.95 11.08 13.28
C TYR A 251 -11.22 11.83 14.40
N ASP A 252 -10.18 11.20 14.96
CA ASP A 252 -9.38 11.75 16.06
C ASP A 252 -8.80 13.11 15.69
N LYS A 253 -8.21 13.20 14.49
CA LYS A 253 -7.66 14.44 13.95
C LYS A 253 -8.73 15.54 13.89
N TYR A 254 -9.93 15.22 13.44
CA TYR A 254 -11.02 16.20 13.34
C TYR A 254 -11.52 16.64 14.73
N MET A 255 -11.73 15.71 15.66
CA MET A 255 -12.18 16.01 17.03
C MET A 255 -11.18 16.87 17.80
N ILE A 256 -9.88 16.55 17.72
CA ILE A 256 -8.80 17.33 18.35
C ILE A 256 -8.75 18.76 17.79
N THR A 257 -8.93 18.91 16.47
CA THR A 257 -8.82 20.20 15.79
C THR A 257 -10.04 21.08 16.05
N LYS A 258 -11.26 20.54 15.93
CA LYS A 258 -12.50 21.34 15.95
C LYS A 258 -13.06 21.56 17.36
N LYS A 259 -12.77 20.67 18.31
CA LYS A 259 -13.24 20.76 19.72
C LYS A 259 -14.76 20.95 19.83
N ILE A 260 -15.53 20.20 19.02
CA ILE A 260 -17.00 20.16 19.05
C ILE A 260 -17.48 18.83 19.64
N CYS A 261 -18.76 18.75 20.02
CA CYS A 261 -19.38 17.55 20.60
C CYS A 261 -18.68 17.09 21.91
N PRO A 262 -18.82 17.84 23.02
CA PRO A 262 -18.05 17.61 24.25
C PRO A 262 -18.31 16.24 24.90
N ASP A 263 -19.47 15.65 24.66
CA ASP A 263 -19.87 14.36 25.23
C ASP A 263 -19.28 13.16 24.46
N LEU A 264 -18.66 13.39 23.30
CA LEU A 264 -18.04 12.34 22.50
C LEU A 264 -16.54 12.20 22.79
N PRO A 265 -16.00 10.97 22.69
CA PRO A 265 -14.58 10.75 22.89
C PRO A 265 -13.76 11.52 21.85
N LYS A 266 -12.70 12.20 22.28
CA LYS A 266 -11.79 12.90 21.36
C LYS A 266 -10.93 11.95 20.52
N THR A 267 -10.78 10.72 21.00
CA THR A 267 -10.03 9.66 20.34
C THR A 267 -10.78 8.35 20.46
N LEU A 268 -10.85 7.58 19.38
CA LEU A 268 -11.40 6.23 19.41
C LEU A 268 -10.38 5.21 19.91
N GLU A 269 -10.83 4.07 20.39
CA GLU A 269 -9.92 2.97 20.74
C GLU A 269 -9.35 2.38 19.45
N SER A 270 -8.05 2.12 19.40
CA SER A 270 -7.46 1.40 18.26
C SER A 270 -7.60 -0.08 18.51
N TYR A 271 -7.94 -0.80 17.44
CA TYR A 271 -7.86 -2.23 17.43
C TYR A 271 -6.38 -2.62 17.32
N LYS A 272 -5.72 -2.92 18.45
CA LYS A 272 -4.32 -3.35 18.41
C LYS A 272 -4.18 -4.75 17.81
N LEU A 273 -4.18 -4.86 16.48
CA LEU A 273 -3.43 -5.90 15.77
C LEU A 273 -2.10 -5.31 15.36
N TYR A 274 -1.01 -5.85 15.91
CA TYR A 274 0.27 -5.76 15.23
C TYR A 274 0.10 -6.46 13.88
N ASN A 275 0.14 -5.71 12.77
CA ASN A 275 0.17 -6.29 11.44
C ASN A 275 1.25 -7.39 11.43
N PRO A 276 0.91 -8.68 11.23
CA PRO A 276 1.87 -9.78 11.32
C PRO A 276 3.01 -9.58 10.35
N ALA A 277 2.74 -9.00 9.18
CA ALA A 277 3.75 -8.62 8.23
C ALA A 277 4.67 -7.55 8.83
N VAL A 278 4.16 -6.51 9.49
CA VAL A 278 5.03 -5.54 10.19
C VAL A 278 5.80 -6.18 11.34
N LEU A 279 5.17 -7.05 12.15
CA LEU A 279 5.81 -7.73 13.28
C LEU A 279 6.91 -8.71 12.85
N ILE A 280 6.76 -9.37 11.70
CA ILE A 280 7.71 -10.34 11.15
C ILE A 280 8.77 -9.63 10.29
N ILE A 281 8.34 -8.74 9.39
CA ILE A 281 9.22 -8.03 8.44
C ILE A 281 10.13 -7.03 9.15
N THR A 282 9.66 -6.36 10.22
CA THR A 282 10.50 -5.40 10.94
C THR A 282 11.76 -6.04 11.53
N PRO A 283 11.69 -7.11 12.34
CA PRO A 283 12.88 -7.78 12.86
C PRO A 283 13.70 -8.46 11.76
N LEU A 284 13.06 -9.05 10.73
CA LEU A 284 13.78 -9.61 9.57
C LEU A 284 14.59 -8.55 8.83
N SER A 285 14.02 -7.37 8.60
CA SER A 285 14.71 -6.25 7.94
C SER A 285 15.90 -5.79 8.77
N ILE A 286 15.75 -5.69 10.09
CA ILE A 286 16.85 -5.31 11.01
C ILE A 286 17.95 -6.38 11.00
N LEU A 287 17.60 -7.66 11.10
CA LEU A 287 18.55 -8.77 11.05
C LEU A 287 19.35 -8.79 9.74
N LEU A 288 18.68 -8.52 8.62
CA LEU A 288 19.29 -8.50 7.29
C LEU A 288 20.26 -7.33 7.16
N VAL A 289 19.92 -6.16 7.71
CA VAL A 289 20.84 -5.01 7.82
C VAL A 289 22.06 -5.34 8.64
N VAL A 290 21.87 -5.83 9.86
CA VAL A 290 22.98 -6.18 10.76
C VAL A 290 23.89 -7.19 10.09
N SER A 291 23.32 -8.20 9.43
CA SER A 291 24.07 -9.24 8.73
C SER A 291 24.88 -8.69 7.55
N LEU A 292 24.28 -7.82 6.72
CA LEU A 292 24.98 -7.17 5.61
C LEU A 292 26.08 -6.24 6.13
N SER A 293 25.79 -5.39 7.11
CA SER A 293 26.78 -4.50 7.73
C SER A 293 27.98 -5.27 8.28
N LEU A 294 27.75 -6.37 9.00
CA LEU A 294 28.82 -7.23 9.52
C LEU A 294 29.64 -7.90 8.41
N PHE A 295 28.99 -8.40 7.35
CA PHE A 295 29.68 -9.00 6.21
C PHE A 295 30.62 -8.01 5.51
N PHE A 296 30.18 -6.76 5.35
CA PHE A 296 31.02 -5.72 4.74
C PHE A 296 32.14 -5.27 5.67
N LEU A 297 31.88 -5.05 6.97
CA LEU A 297 32.93 -4.75 7.95
C LEU A 297 34.00 -5.85 7.96
N TYR A 298 33.59 -7.12 7.95
CA TYR A 298 34.51 -8.24 7.82
C TYR A 298 35.34 -8.14 6.54
N LYS A 299 34.72 -7.92 5.38
CA LYS A 299 35.46 -7.88 4.11
C LYS A 299 36.38 -6.66 3.98
N VAL A 300 35.96 -5.51 4.49
CA VAL A 300 36.62 -4.21 4.34
C VAL A 300 37.73 -4.02 5.37
N ASP A 301 37.59 -4.52 6.59
CA ASP A 301 38.60 -4.32 7.64
C ASP A 301 39.53 -5.53 7.75
N PHE A 302 39.01 -6.76 7.65
CA PHE A 302 39.82 -7.97 7.86
C PHE A 302 40.76 -8.29 6.70
N ILE A 303 40.33 -8.08 5.45
CA ILE A 303 41.16 -8.41 4.28
C ILE A 303 42.37 -7.46 4.18
N PRO A 304 42.21 -6.12 4.29
CA PRO A 304 43.36 -5.22 4.30
C PRO A 304 44.25 -5.39 5.52
N PHE A 305 43.68 -5.72 6.69
CA PHE A 305 44.48 -6.01 7.88
C PHE A 305 45.35 -7.26 7.71
N LYS A 306 44.81 -8.36 7.17
CA LYS A 306 45.60 -9.56 6.85
C LYS A 306 46.68 -9.29 5.81
N ILE A 307 46.37 -8.45 4.83
CA ILE A 307 47.34 -8.00 3.84
C ILE A 307 48.44 -7.18 4.54
N TYR A 308 48.09 -6.25 5.42
CA TYR A 308 49.03 -5.46 6.21
C TYR A 308 49.95 -6.33 7.06
N GLU A 309 49.39 -7.26 7.84
CA GLU A 309 50.16 -8.20 8.68
C GLU A 309 51.15 -9.03 7.84
N HIS A 310 50.71 -9.50 6.68
CA HIS A 310 51.57 -10.21 5.74
C HIS A 310 52.72 -9.33 5.21
N TYR A 311 52.43 -8.08 4.84
CA TYR A 311 53.45 -7.14 4.39
C TYR A 311 54.42 -6.77 5.51
N THR A 312 53.95 -6.48 6.73
CA THR A 312 54.82 -6.16 7.87
C THR A 312 55.74 -7.32 8.23
N ASN A 313 55.26 -8.57 8.12
CA ASN A 313 56.08 -9.76 8.32
C ASN A 313 57.13 -9.94 7.22
N ILE A 314 56.81 -9.63 5.95
CA ILE A 314 57.80 -9.64 4.86
C ILE A 314 58.86 -8.55 5.08
N TYR A 315 58.44 -7.34 5.47
CA TYR A 315 59.36 -6.23 5.72
C TYR A 315 60.28 -6.50 6.91
N SER A 316 59.79 -7.10 7.99
CA SER A 316 60.61 -7.45 9.16
C SER A 316 61.67 -8.51 8.81
N VAL A 317 61.30 -9.56 8.05
CA VAL A 317 62.22 -10.60 7.56
C VAL A 317 63.24 -10.01 6.59
N TYR A 318 62.82 -9.14 5.67
CA TYR A 318 63.75 -8.43 4.77
C TYR A 318 64.75 -7.56 5.53
N PHE A 319 64.30 -6.85 6.57
CA PHE A 319 65.18 -5.99 7.37
C PHE A 319 66.17 -6.81 8.20
N GLN A 320 65.72 -7.90 8.83
CA GLN A 320 66.61 -8.82 9.55
C GLN A 320 67.65 -9.45 8.62
N THR A 321 67.24 -10.00 7.47
CA THR A 321 68.20 -10.58 6.51
C THR A 321 69.19 -9.56 5.97
N LYS A 322 68.77 -8.31 5.72
CA LYS A 322 69.66 -7.24 5.25
C LYS A 322 70.64 -6.75 6.33
N ILE A 323 70.24 -6.76 7.61
CA ILE A 323 71.14 -6.52 8.74
C ILE A 323 72.15 -7.67 8.87
N SER A 324 71.69 -8.93 8.78
CA SER A 324 72.57 -10.11 8.86
C SER A 324 73.60 -10.14 7.73
N ILE A 325 73.24 -9.75 6.51
CA ILE A 325 74.17 -9.68 5.37
C ILE A 325 75.21 -8.55 5.54
N LYS A 326 74.87 -7.47 6.26
CA LYS A 326 75.80 -6.36 6.57
C LYS A 326 76.77 -6.67 7.71
N LEU A 327 76.54 -7.73 8.47
CA LEU A 327 77.33 -8.16 9.63
C LEU A 327 78.26 -9.35 9.32
N ILE A 328 78.28 -9.82 8.07
CA ILE A 328 79.28 -10.78 7.59
C ILE A 328 80.45 -9.95 7.03
N PRO A 329 81.64 -9.96 7.66
CA PRO A 329 82.80 -9.16 7.24
C PRO A 329 83.42 -9.63 5.92
#